data_AF-A0A847J4S0-F1
#
_entry.id   AF-A0A847J4S0-F1
#
_cell.length_a   1.000
_cell.length_b   1.000
_cell.length_c   1.000
_cell.angle_alpha   90.00
_cell.angle_beta   90.00
_cell.angle_gamma   90.00
#
_symmetry.space_group_name_H-M   'P 1'
#
loop_
_entity.id
_entity.type
_entity.pdbx_description
1 polymer ?
#
loop_
_entity_poly.entity_id
_entity_poly.type
_entity_poly.pdbx_seq_one_letter_code
_entity_poly.pdbx_strand_id
1 'polypeptide(L)' 'GRVFSREQLLDGVWGMDVYVDERTVDVHVGRLRKAINRARERDPIRTVRGSGYAFDDRFAAGV' A
#
# COMPACT_ATOMS: atom_id res chain seq x y z
N GLY A 1 5.08 -11.26 -1.45
CA GLY A 1 4.75 -10.43 -0.29
C GLY A 1 3.38 -10.74 0.23
N ARG A 2 3.23 -10.62 1.56
CA ARG A 2 1.96 -10.73 2.29
C ARG A 2 0.95 -9.68 1.79
N VAL A 3 -0.33 -10.06 1.72
CA VAL A 3 -1.44 -9.14 1.42
C VAL A 3 -1.94 -8.54 2.72
N PHE A 4 -2.15 -7.23 2.72
CA PHE A 4 -2.81 -6.49 3.80
C PHE A 4 -4.13 -5.91 3.28
N SER A 5 -5.20 -6.07 4.07
CA SER A 5 -6.47 -5.40 3.79
C SER A 5 -6.37 -3.89 4.01
N ARG A 6 -7.34 -3.13 3.50
CA ARG A 6 -7.40 -1.68 3.74
C ARG A 6 -7.55 -1.39 5.22
N GLU A 7 -8.42 -2.13 5.90
CA GLU A 7 -8.58 -2.07 7.36
C GLU A 7 -7.25 -2.32 8.09
N GLN A 8 -6.51 -3.38 7.74
CA GLN A 8 -5.20 -3.66 8.35
C GLN A 8 -4.18 -2.55 8.12
N LEU A 9 -4.19 -1.93 6.93
CA LEU A 9 -3.32 -0.79 6.62
C LEU A 9 -3.76 0.47 7.37
N LEU A 10 -5.06 0.64 7.59
CA LEU A 10 -5.63 1.76 8.30
C LEU A 10 -5.26 1.69 9.78
N ASP A 11 -5.53 0.55 10.42
CA ASP A 11 -5.18 0.27 11.81
C ASP A 11 -3.68 0.40 12.05
N GLY A 12 -2.85 -0.09 11.12
CA GLY A 12 -1.40 -0.06 11.25
C GLY A 12 -0.76 1.33 11.11
N VAL A 13 -1.43 2.28 10.45
CA VAL A 13 -0.88 3.63 10.18
C VAL A 13 -1.50 4.69 11.09
N TRP A 14 -2.80 4.65 11.30
CA TRP A 14 -3.55 5.66 12.06
C TRP A 14 -4.05 5.16 13.41
N GLY A 15 -4.05 3.85 13.66
CA GLY A 15 -4.65 3.26 14.86
C GLY A 15 -6.18 3.28 14.81
N MET A 16 -6.80 2.81 15.89
CA MET A 16 -8.26 2.69 15.99
C MET A 16 -8.99 3.99 16.35
N ASP A 17 -8.26 5.03 16.77
CA ASP A 17 -8.84 6.28 17.27
C ASP A 17 -9.21 7.29 16.16
N VAL A 18 -9.02 6.92 14.90
CA VAL A 18 -9.32 7.81 13.76
C VAL A 18 -10.41 7.19 12.90
N TYR A 19 -11.55 7.87 12.79
CA TYR A 19 -12.64 7.51 11.88
C TYR A 19 -12.25 7.87 10.44
N VAL A 20 -11.36 7.06 9.87
CA VAL A 20 -10.89 7.20 8.49
C VAL A 20 -11.56 6.14 7.64
N ASP A 21 -12.06 6.53 6.46
CA ASP A 21 -12.62 5.59 5.49
C ASP A 21 -11.48 4.79 4.81
N GLU A 22 -11.71 3.51 4.52
CA GLU A 22 -10.81 2.65 3.72
C GLU A 22 -10.39 3.28 2.38
N ARG A 23 -11.22 4.16 1.79
CA ARG A 23 -10.90 4.95 0.59
C ARG A 23 -9.70 5.87 0.78
N THR A 24 -9.42 6.28 2.01
CA THR A 24 -8.22 7.05 2.35
C THR A 24 -6.97 6.23 2.08
N VAL A 25 -6.99 4.93 2.38
CA VAL A 25 -5.87 4.03 2.06
C VAL A 25 -5.57 4.07 0.56
N ASP A 26 -6.60 4.03 -0.29
CA ASP A 26 -6.43 4.09 -1.75
C ASP A 26 -5.77 5.43 -2.19
N VAL A 27 -6.18 6.56 -1.60
CA VAL A 27 -5.58 7.88 -1.87
C VAL A 27 -4.11 7.91 -1.45
N HIS A 28 -3.80 7.40 -0.27
CA HIS A 28 -2.44 7.37 0.25
C HIS A 28 -1.54 6.43 -0.55
N VAL A 29 -2.02 5.26 -0.96
CA VAL A 29 -1.30 4.36 -1.87
C VAL A 29 -1.06 5.03 -3.23
N GLY A 30 -2.05 5.73 -3.77
CA GLY A 30 -1.89 6.48 -5.02
C GLY A 30 -0.83 7.58 -4.93
N ARG A 31 -0.80 8.32 -3.82
CA ARG A 31 0.25 9.33 -3.55
C ARG A 31 1.62 8.69 -3.37
N LEU A 32 1.69 7.59 -2.62
CA LEU A 32 2.92 6.85 -2.37
C LEU A 32 3.52 6.34 -3.68
N ARG A 33 2.71 5.72 -4.56
CA ARG A 33 3.14 5.32 -5.90
C ARG A 33 3.73 6.47 -6.70
N LYS A 34 3.10 7.65 -6.69
CA LYS A 34 3.63 8.84 -7.39
C LYS A 34 4.97 9.31 -6.82
N ALA A 35 5.19 9.14 -5.51
CA ALA A 35 6.41 9.54 -4.84
C ALA A 35 7.57 8.55 -5.07
N ILE A 36 7.28 7.25 -5.14
CA ILE A 36 8.32 6.20 -5.18
C ILE A 36 8.56 5.61 -6.58
N ASN A 37 7.56 5.61 -7.47
CA ASN A 37 7.71 5.03 -8.80
C ASN A 37 8.51 6.00 -9.67
N ARG A 38 9.78 5.68 -9.91
CA ARG A 38 10.60 6.38 -10.89
C ARG A 38 10.32 5.86 -12.30
N ALA A 39 10.58 6.70 -13.30
CA ALA A 39 10.40 6.32 -14.69
C ALA A 39 11.24 5.06 -15.00
N ARG A 40 10.59 4.03 -15.55
CA ARG A 40 11.15 2.71 -15.92
C ARG A 40 11.37 1.70 -14.79
N GLU A 41 11.04 2.04 -13.54
CA GLU A 41 11.05 1.07 -12.44
C GLU A 41 9.69 0.37 -12.31
N ARG A 42 9.71 -0.87 -11.82
CA ARG A 42 8.49 -1.65 -11.58
C ARG A 42 7.81 -1.17 -10.29
N ASP A 43 6.49 -0.96 -10.34
CA ASP A 43 5.71 -0.59 -9.16
C ASP A 43 5.87 -1.66 -8.06
N PRO A 44 6.40 -1.30 -6.87
CA PRO A 44 6.60 -2.25 -5.78
C PRO A 44 5.32 -2.57 -5.03
N ILE A 45 4.24 -1.82 -5.25
CA ILE A 45 2.95 -2.03 -4.60
C ILE A 45 1.98 -2.70 -5.58
N ARG A 46 1.61 -3.93 -5.28
CA ARG A 46 0.62 -4.69 -6.04
C ARG A 46 -0.78 -4.50 -5.47
N THR A 47 -1.74 -4.16 -6.33
CA THR A 47 -3.16 -4.17 -5.98
C THR A 47 -3.72 -5.59 -6.09
N VAL A 48 -4.30 -6.11 -5.01
CA VAL A 48 -5.05 -7.37 -4.98
C VAL A 48 -6.53 -7.04 -4.92
N ARG A 49 -7.22 -7.11 -6.06
CA ARG A 49 -8.62 -6.69 -6.20
C ARG A 49 -9.50 -7.42 -5.19
N GLY A 50 -10.28 -6.67 -4.41
CA GLY A 50 -11.14 -7.20 -3.36
C GLY A 50 -10.42 -7.54 -2.04
N SER A 51 -9.09 -7.66 -2.02
CA SER A 51 -8.34 -8.03 -0.80
C SER A 51 -7.49 -6.91 -0.21
N GLY A 52 -6.96 -5.99 -1.02
CA GLY A 52 -6.13 -4.87 -0.56
C GLY A 52 -4.82 -4.75 -1.32
N TYR A 53 -3.71 -4.59 -0.59
CA TYR A 53 -2.39 -4.29 -1.17
C TYR A 53 -1.32 -5.25 -0.67
N ALA A 54 -0.34 -5.52 -1.52
CA ALA A 54 0.83 -6.30 -1.15
C ALA A 54 2.08 -5.62 -1.67
N PHE A 55 3.16 -5.74 -0.92
CA PHE A 55 4.48 -5.37 -1.42
C PHE A 55 5.05 -6.49 -2.30
N ASP A 56 5.71 -6.13 -3.39
CA ASP A 56 6.44 -7.07 -4.22
C ASP A 56 7.83 -7.32 -3.60
N ASP A 57 8.09 -8.55 -3.16
CA ASP A 57 9.33 -8.91 -2.45
C ASP A 57 10.59 -8.68 -3.30
N ARG A 58 10.44 -8.60 -4.63
CA ARG A 58 11.53 -8.25 -5.55
C ARG A 58 12.02 -6.81 -5.41
N PHE A 59 11.29 -5.95 -4.70
CA PHE A 59 11.76 -4.61 -4.32
C PHE A 59 12.54 -4.64 -3.00
N ALA A 60 12.25 -5.57 -2.08
CA ALA A 60 12.94 -5.66 -0.79
C ALA A 60 14.29 -6.39 -0.87
N ALA A 61 14.48 -7.28 -1.85
CA ALA A 61 15.70 -8.09 -2.02
C ALA A 61 16.91 -7.31 -2.62
N GLY A 62 16.89 -5.98 -2.56
CA GLY A 62 17.93 -5.08 -3.07
C GLY A 62 18.74 -4.36 -2.00
N VAL A 63 18.83 -4.92 -0.78
CA VAL A 63 19.72 -4.45 0.28
C VAL A 63 20.78 -5.48 0.63
#